data_AF-A0A968W1D2-F1
#
_entry.id   AF-A0A968W1D2-F1
#
_cell.length_a   1.000
_cell.length_b   1.000
_cell.length_c   1.000
_cell.angle_alpha   90.00
_cell.angle_beta   90.00
_cell.angle_gamma   90.00
#
_symmetry.space_group_name_H-M   'P 1'
#
loop_
_entity.id
_entity.type
_entity.pdbx_description
1 polymer ?
#
loop_
_entity_poly.entity_id
_entity_poly.type
_entity_poly.pdbx_seq_one_letter_code
_entity_poly.pdbx_strand_id
1 'polypeptide(L)'
;MSGTGTSALLFRYTVMSGQNDADGISLGGSISLNGGTMKNSSLLDAVLTLSGVGSTTGILVDAIAPTVSSVSSSTANGTYKTGDVIAVTITFTEAVTVTGTPTLALNSGGSASYASGSGTSTLTFNYTIGSSNSSADLNYPATNSLALAGGTIKDAAGNNATLTLPAVGGGSSLGGQKNIVIDGVAPTVSSVGVPSMVLI
;
A
#
# COMPACT_ATOMS: atom_id res chain seq x y z
N MET A 1 -26.83 -22.25 -3.99
CA MET A 1 -26.92 -23.65 -3.54
C MET A 1 -27.16 -24.51 -4.77
N SER A 2 -26.39 -25.57 -4.97
CA SER A 2 -26.67 -26.60 -5.98
C SER A 2 -26.88 -27.95 -5.27
N GLY A 3 -27.56 -28.90 -5.94
CA GLY A 3 -27.73 -30.25 -5.42
C GLY A 3 -29.17 -30.75 -5.27
N THR A 4 -30.18 -30.02 -5.78
CA THR A 4 -31.57 -30.51 -5.82
C THR A 4 -31.67 -31.85 -6.53
N GLY A 5 -32.29 -32.84 -5.89
CA GLY A 5 -32.40 -34.21 -6.41
C GLY A 5 -31.16 -35.08 -6.17
N THR A 6 -30.15 -34.58 -5.46
CA THR A 6 -28.94 -35.33 -5.11
C THR A 6 -28.81 -35.48 -3.59
N SER A 7 -27.92 -36.36 -3.14
CA SER A 7 -27.55 -36.52 -1.73
C SER A 7 -26.48 -35.53 -1.24
N ALA A 8 -26.06 -34.58 -2.08
CA ALA A 8 -24.99 -33.64 -1.76
C ALA A 8 -25.46 -32.20 -2.02
N LEU A 9 -25.18 -31.31 -1.07
CA LEU A 9 -25.44 -29.88 -1.22
C LEU A 9 -24.12 -29.14 -1.26
N LEU A 10 -23.95 -28.31 -2.28
CA LEU A 10 -22.78 -27.45 -2.37
C LEU A 10 -23.13 -26.04 -1.89
N PHE A 11 -22.40 -25.62 -0.87
CA PHE A 11 -22.41 -24.25 -0.38
C PHE A 11 -21.15 -23.54 -0.88
N ARG A 12 -21.32 -22.28 -1.26
CA ARG A 12 -20.21 -21.41 -1.59
C ARG A 12 -20.32 -20.19 -0.69
N TYR A 13 -19.20 -19.86 -0.08
CA TYR A 13 -19.01 -18.61 0.60
C TYR A 13 -17.96 -17.81 -0.16
N THR A 14 -18.26 -16.55 -0.44
CA THR A 14 -17.28 -15.61 -1.00
C THR A 14 -16.75 -14.79 0.16
N VAL A 15 -15.46 -14.93 0.46
CA VAL A 15 -14.80 -14.08 1.45
C VAL A 15 -14.96 -12.62 1.05
N MET A 16 -15.39 -11.79 1.98
CA MET A 16 -15.54 -10.35 1.77
C MET A 16 -14.30 -9.60 2.25
N SER A 17 -14.04 -8.44 1.66
CA SER A 17 -13.01 -7.51 2.14
C SER A 17 -13.20 -7.22 3.63
N GLY A 18 -12.09 -7.20 4.37
CA GLY A 18 -12.09 -6.93 5.80
C GLY A 18 -12.36 -8.14 6.69
N GLN A 19 -12.61 -9.33 6.12
CA GLN A 19 -12.74 -10.55 6.91
C GLN A 19 -11.38 -11.09 7.29
N ASN A 20 -11.24 -11.43 8.56
CA ASN A 20 -10.06 -12.07 9.10
C ASN A 20 -10.51 -13.20 10.02
N ASP A 21 -9.90 -14.36 9.84
CA ASP A 21 -10.15 -15.57 10.60
C ASP A 21 -8.81 -16.29 10.78
N ALA A 22 -8.22 -16.10 11.96
CA ALA A 22 -6.89 -16.59 12.28
C ALA A 22 -6.92 -17.93 13.04
N ASP A 23 -8.10 -18.36 13.49
CA ASP A 23 -8.32 -19.59 14.24
C ASP A 23 -9.17 -20.63 13.47
N GLY A 24 -9.70 -20.25 12.31
CA GLY A 24 -10.38 -21.11 11.35
C GLY A 24 -11.89 -20.91 11.30
N ILE A 25 -12.47 -21.17 10.12
CA ILE A 25 -13.90 -20.92 9.91
C ILE A 25 -14.80 -21.72 10.85
N SER A 26 -15.76 -21.04 11.49
CA SER A 26 -16.78 -21.72 12.29
C SER A 26 -17.95 -22.18 11.42
N LEU A 27 -18.37 -23.43 11.59
CA LEU A 27 -19.59 -23.97 10.98
C LEU A 27 -20.68 -24.06 12.04
N GLY A 28 -21.92 -23.74 11.65
CA GLY A 28 -23.08 -24.04 12.48
C GLY A 28 -23.22 -25.56 12.71
N GLY A 29 -23.85 -25.96 13.80
CA GLY A 29 -24.11 -27.38 14.09
C GLY A 29 -25.18 -28.03 13.19
N SER A 30 -25.91 -27.22 12.41
CA SER A 30 -26.93 -27.69 11.48
C SER A 30 -27.10 -26.75 10.27
N ILE A 31 -27.76 -27.26 9.23
CA ILE A 31 -28.17 -26.45 8.08
C ILE A 31 -29.38 -25.60 8.47
N SER A 32 -29.26 -24.27 8.40
CA SER A 32 -30.43 -23.38 8.46
C SER A 32 -31.14 -23.36 7.12
N LEU A 33 -32.43 -23.70 7.09
CA LEU A 33 -33.24 -23.67 5.88
C LEU A 33 -33.82 -22.28 5.57
N ASN A 34 -33.70 -21.30 6.48
CA ASN A 34 -34.23 -19.94 6.31
C ASN A 34 -35.68 -19.90 5.82
N GLY A 35 -36.54 -20.75 6.39
CA GLY A 35 -37.96 -20.87 6.01
C GLY A 35 -38.25 -21.88 4.88
N GLY A 36 -37.22 -22.50 4.28
CA GLY A 36 -37.37 -23.58 3.33
C GLY A 36 -37.68 -24.94 3.98
N THR A 37 -37.91 -25.95 3.14
CA THR A 37 -38.02 -27.37 3.56
C THR A 37 -37.04 -28.23 2.76
N MET A 38 -36.54 -29.29 3.37
CA MET A 38 -35.71 -30.27 2.70
C MET A 38 -36.29 -31.64 3.00
N LYS A 39 -36.80 -32.30 1.97
CA LYS A 39 -37.53 -33.56 2.09
C LYS A 39 -37.02 -34.57 1.07
N ASN A 40 -37.17 -35.85 1.38
CA ASN A 40 -36.99 -36.90 0.37
C ASN A 40 -38.23 -37.04 -0.54
N SER A 41 -38.18 -37.95 -1.51
CA SER A 41 -39.30 -38.22 -2.44
C SER A 41 -40.57 -38.69 -1.75
N SER A 42 -40.47 -39.19 -0.51
CA SER A 42 -41.58 -39.62 0.33
C SER A 42 -42.09 -38.52 1.26
N LEU A 43 -41.67 -37.26 1.06
CA LEU A 43 -42.06 -36.07 1.82
C LEU A 43 -41.64 -36.07 3.31
N LEU A 44 -40.66 -36.91 3.70
CA LEU A 44 -40.07 -36.90 5.03
C LEU A 44 -38.96 -35.86 5.12
N ASP A 45 -38.92 -35.12 6.24
CA ASP A 45 -37.91 -34.09 6.48
C ASP A 45 -36.49 -34.67 6.60
N ALA A 46 -35.52 -33.96 6.04
CA ALA A 46 -34.12 -34.29 6.16
C ALA A 46 -33.59 -33.99 7.58
N VAL A 47 -32.66 -34.81 8.05
CA VAL A 47 -31.86 -34.49 9.24
C VAL A 47 -30.87 -33.38 8.88
N LEU A 48 -30.96 -32.24 9.55
CA LEU A 48 -30.16 -31.05 9.22
C LEU A 48 -28.87 -30.92 10.03
N THR A 49 -28.65 -31.78 11.03
CA THR A 49 -27.46 -31.76 11.87
C THR A 49 -26.23 -32.12 11.06
N LEU A 50 -25.20 -31.27 11.12
CA LEU A 50 -23.91 -31.50 10.47
C LEU A 50 -23.11 -32.50 11.32
N SER A 51 -23.07 -33.76 10.87
CA SER A 51 -22.31 -34.84 11.52
C SER A 51 -21.02 -35.12 10.76
N GLY A 52 -19.91 -35.34 11.47
CA GLY A 52 -18.62 -35.70 10.86
C GLY A 52 -17.86 -34.54 10.20
N VAL A 53 -18.12 -33.30 10.61
CA VAL A 53 -17.30 -32.15 10.18
C VAL A 53 -15.88 -32.28 10.75
N GLY A 54 -14.88 -32.22 9.87
CA GLY A 54 -13.48 -32.17 10.27
C GLY A 54 -13.11 -30.83 10.89
N SER A 55 -11.94 -30.75 11.53
CA SER A 55 -11.43 -29.47 12.04
C SER A 55 -11.27 -28.45 10.91
N THR A 56 -11.74 -27.24 11.14
CA THR A 56 -11.61 -26.10 10.23
C THR A 56 -10.47 -25.16 10.63
N THR A 57 -9.72 -25.49 11.69
CA THR A 57 -8.65 -24.64 12.25
C THR A 57 -7.50 -24.31 11.30
N GLY A 58 -7.36 -25.04 10.18
CA GLY A 58 -6.38 -24.75 9.14
C GLY A 58 -6.91 -23.87 7.99
N ILE A 59 -8.20 -23.53 8.01
CA ILE A 59 -8.84 -22.71 6.98
C ILE A 59 -8.79 -21.25 7.44
N LEU A 60 -7.63 -20.64 7.24
CA LEU A 60 -7.38 -19.25 7.63
C LEU A 60 -7.87 -18.29 6.54
N VAL A 61 -8.32 -17.11 6.96
CA VAL A 61 -8.77 -16.04 6.07
C VAL A 61 -8.08 -14.76 6.49
N ASP A 62 -7.46 -14.10 5.52
CA ASP A 62 -7.01 -12.72 5.67
C ASP A 62 -7.38 -11.96 4.39
N ALA A 63 -8.40 -11.12 4.51
CA ALA A 63 -8.88 -10.25 3.45
C ALA A 63 -8.76 -8.77 3.83
N ILE A 64 -7.87 -8.43 4.77
CA ILE A 64 -7.56 -7.05 5.16
C ILE A 64 -6.40 -6.58 4.29
N ALA A 65 -6.60 -5.51 3.53
CA ALA A 65 -5.53 -4.96 2.70
C ALA A 65 -4.60 -4.05 3.51
N PRO A 66 -3.26 -4.12 3.31
CA PRO A 66 -2.33 -3.15 3.88
C PRO A 66 -2.66 -1.73 3.41
N THR A 67 -2.51 -0.75 4.28
CA THR A 67 -2.71 0.68 3.96
C THR A 67 -1.49 1.50 4.36
N VAL A 68 -1.23 2.62 3.68
CA VAL A 68 -0.13 3.52 4.03
C VAL A 68 -0.52 4.34 5.28
N SER A 69 0.27 4.22 6.34
CA SER A 69 0.06 4.94 7.61
C SER A 69 0.88 6.23 7.72
N SER A 70 2.09 6.26 7.13
CA SER A 70 2.93 7.46 7.14
C SER A 70 3.98 7.45 6.01
N VAL A 71 4.43 8.65 5.64
CA VAL A 71 5.58 8.87 4.75
C VAL A 71 6.56 9.80 5.45
N SER A 72 7.81 9.38 5.62
CA SER A 72 8.87 10.12 6.30
C SER A 72 10.19 10.00 5.56
N SER A 73 11.29 10.37 6.21
CA SER A 73 12.65 10.20 5.67
C SER A 73 13.63 9.91 6.80
N SER A 74 14.60 9.03 6.58
CA SER A 74 15.73 8.83 7.48
C SER A 74 16.82 9.88 7.30
N THR A 75 16.82 10.59 6.16
CA THR A 75 17.69 11.75 5.92
C THR A 75 17.34 12.87 6.90
N ALA A 76 18.34 13.52 7.49
CA ALA A 76 18.13 14.63 8.42
C ALA A 76 17.40 15.81 7.76
N ASN A 77 16.84 16.70 8.59
CA ASN A 77 16.34 17.98 8.09
C ASN A 77 17.51 18.82 7.57
N GLY A 78 17.29 19.60 6.51
CA GLY A 78 18.33 20.43 5.92
C GLY A 78 18.11 20.73 4.45
N THR A 79 19.10 21.37 3.85
CA THR A 79 19.12 21.71 2.42
C THR A 79 20.07 20.76 1.69
N TYR A 80 19.58 20.21 0.58
CA TYR A 80 20.28 19.23 -0.23
C TYR A 80 20.34 19.70 -1.67
N LYS A 81 21.45 19.38 -2.34
CA LYS A 81 21.77 19.84 -3.70
C LYS A 81 21.87 18.67 -4.66
N THR A 82 22.04 18.99 -5.94
CA THR A 82 22.25 18.01 -7.01
C THR A 82 23.29 16.95 -6.64
N GLY A 83 22.93 15.69 -6.86
CA GLY A 83 23.76 14.52 -6.55
C GLY A 83 23.58 13.96 -5.13
N ASP A 84 23.02 14.73 -4.19
CA ASP A 84 22.70 14.20 -2.87
C ASP A 84 21.53 13.19 -2.97
N VAL A 85 21.49 12.21 -2.06
CA VAL A 85 20.46 11.18 -2.00
C VAL A 85 19.61 11.34 -0.74
N ILE A 86 18.28 11.40 -0.94
CA ILE A 86 17.28 11.42 0.13
C ILE A 86 16.65 10.03 0.25
N ALA A 87 16.70 9.44 1.45
CA ALA A 87 16.08 8.16 1.76
C ALA A 87 14.69 8.37 2.36
N VAL A 88 13.66 8.28 1.51
CA VAL A 88 12.25 8.41 1.88
C VAL A 88 11.74 7.06 2.39
N THR A 89 10.95 7.05 3.46
CA THR A 89 10.33 5.84 4.02
C THR A 89 8.81 5.91 3.89
N ILE A 90 8.20 4.79 3.49
CA ILE A 90 6.74 4.62 3.45
C ILE A 90 6.39 3.48 4.42
N THR A 91 5.56 3.79 5.41
CA THR A 91 5.11 2.82 6.43
C THR A 91 3.70 2.34 6.08
N PHE A 92 3.51 1.02 6.09
CA PHE A 92 2.23 0.34 5.93
C PHE A 92 1.70 -0.15 7.28
N THR A 93 0.40 -0.49 7.34
CA THR A 93 -0.24 -1.07 8.54
C THR A 93 0.27 -2.45 8.91
N GLU A 94 0.85 -3.17 7.96
CA GLU A 94 1.39 -4.52 8.12
C GLU A 94 2.54 -4.76 7.13
N ALA A 95 3.15 -5.95 7.20
CA ALA A 95 4.27 -6.29 6.33
C ALA A 95 3.84 -6.48 4.88
N VAL A 96 4.61 -5.92 3.95
CA VAL A 96 4.34 -6.01 2.51
C VAL A 96 5.52 -6.57 1.72
N THR A 97 5.22 -7.39 0.73
CA THR A 97 6.14 -7.91 -0.28
C THR A 97 6.05 -7.06 -1.55
N VAL A 98 7.21 -6.67 -2.07
CA VAL A 98 7.32 -5.82 -3.25
C VAL A 98 7.84 -6.62 -4.44
N THR A 99 7.23 -6.44 -5.60
CA THR A 99 7.80 -6.83 -6.90
C THR A 99 8.00 -5.60 -7.77
N GLY A 100 8.89 -5.67 -8.77
CA GLY A 100 9.23 -4.55 -9.64
C GLY A 100 9.97 -3.42 -8.90
N THR A 101 9.84 -2.20 -9.42
CA THR A 101 10.49 -1.02 -8.83
C THR A 101 9.46 0.12 -8.70
N PRO A 102 8.56 0.05 -7.70
CA PRO A 102 7.64 1.15 -7.43
C PRO A 102 8.36 2.50 -7.31
N THR A 103 7.67 3.58 -7.65
CA THR A 103 8.20 4.93 -7.60
C THR A 103 7.26 5.87 -6.86
N LEU A 104 7.83 6.87 -6.18
CA LEU A 104 7.11 7.95 -5.54
C LEU A 104 7.45 9.26 -6.25
N ALA A 105 6.48 9.88 -6.89
CA ALA A 105 6.65 11.22 -7.46
C ALA A 105 6.81 12.26 -6.34
N LEU A 106 7.71 13.22 -6.53
CA LEU A 106 8.01 14.28 -5.56
C LEU A 106 7.67 15.65 -6.15
N ASN A 107 7.26 16.58 -5.27
CA ASN A 107 6.92 17.96 -5.63
C ASN A 107 8.12 18.77 -6.13
N SER A 108 9.34 18.24 -6.00
CA SER A 108 10.55 18.79 -6.60
C SER A 108 10.65 18.61 -8.12
N GLY A 109 9.71 17.88 -8.73
CA GLY A 109 9.78 17.44 -10.12
C GLY A 109 10.63 16.19 -10.35
N GLY A 110 11.14 15.57 -9.26
CA GLY A 110 11.87 14.29 -9.30
C GLY A 110 11.01 13.11 -8.83
N SER A 111 11.64 11.94 -8.73
CA SER A 111 11.00 10.72 -8.20
C SER A 111 11.95 9.91 -7.32
N ALA A 112 11.44 9.36 -6.22
CA ALA A 112 12.13 8.35 -5.44
C ALA A 112 11.83 6.95 -5.98
N SER A 113 12.82 6.07 -6.06
CA SER A 113 12.66 4.68 -6.52
C SER A 113 12.81 3.70 -5.37
N TYR A 114 11.99 2.65 -5.37
CA TYR A 114 12.07 1.58 -4.36
C TYR A 114 13.49 1.04 -4.23
N ALA A 115 13.97 0.94 -2.99
CA ALA A 115 15.34 0.51 -2.67
C ALA A 115 15.36 -0.74 -1.79
N SER A 116 14.53 -0.81 -0.74
CA SER A 116 14.55 -1.94 0.20
C SER A 116 13.31 -2.00 1.10
N GLY A 117 13.21 -3.04 1.92
CA GLY A 117 12.18 -3.19 2.96
C GLY A 117 11.08 -4.22 2.66
N SER A 118 11.18 -4.98 1.56
CA SER A 118 10.23 -6.05 1.24
C SER A 118 10.20 -7.10 2.35
N GLY A 119 9.02 -7.59 2.70
CA GLY A 119 8.79 -8.48 3.84
C GLY A 119 8.66 -7.75 5.18
N THR A 120 8.68 -6.41 5.19
CA THR A 120 8.49 -5.58 6.40
C THR A 120 7.37 -4.57 6.17
N SER A 121 6.95 -3.87 7.24
CA SER A 121 5.95 -2.81 7.14
C SER A 121 6.51 -1.47 6.68
N THR A 122 7.84 -1.34 6.52
CA THR A 122 8.46 -0.07 6.12
C THR A 122 9.31 -0.27 4.86
N LEU A 123 8.93 0.43 3.79
CA LEU A 123 9.68 0.45 2.55
C LEU A 123 10.56 1.69 2.46
N THR A 124 11.77 1.54 1.95
CA THR A 124 12.68 2.66 1.68
C THR A 124 12.75 2.93 0.18
N PHE A 125 12.69 4.20 -0.18
CA PHE A 125 12.81 4.73 -1.54
C PHE A 125 13.94 5.75 -1.58
N ASN A 126 14.83 5.64 -2.56
CA ASN A 126 15.94 6.56 -2.75
C ASN A 126 15.62 7.58 -3.84
N TYR A 127 15.80 8.86 -3.53
CA TYR A 127 15.68 9.98 -4.45
C TYR A 127 17.03 10.65 -4.63
N THR A 128 17.59 10.61 -5.84
CA THR A 128 18.81 11.36 -6.20
C THR A 128 18.40 12.68 -6.83
N ILE A 129 18.90 13.79 -6.27
CA ILE A 129 18.51 15.14 -6.71
C ILE A 129 19.14 15.46 -8.07
N GLY A 130 18.30 15.80 -9.05
CA GLY A 130 18.73 16.29 -10.36
C GLY A 130 18.89 17.81 -10.42
N SER A 131 19.59 18.30 -11.45
CA SER A 131 19.95 19.71 -11.63
C SER A 131 18.78 20.67 -11.91
N SER A 132 17.58 20.13 -12.13
CA SER A 132 16.35 20.91 -12.33
C SER A 132 15.37 20.76 -11.16
N ASN A 133 15.72 19.99 -10.13
CA ASN A 133 14.81 19.75 -9.02
C ASN A 133 14.93 20.85 -7.96
N SER A 134 13.79 21.34 -7.49
CA SER A 134 13.74 22.33 -6.42
C SER A 134 12.44 22.21 -5.64
N SER A 135 12.52 22.34 -4.33
CA SER A 135 11.36 22.37 -3.44
C SER A 135 11.74 23.06 -2.13
N ALA A 136 10.89 23.98 -1.67
CA ALA A 136 11.06 24.64 -0.37
C ALA A 136 10.75 23.70 0.80
N ASP A 137 9.94 22.68 0.57
CA ASP A 137 9.65 21.60 1.51
C ASP A 137 9.29 20.34 0.72
N LEU A 138 10.16 19.34 0.79
CA LEU A 138 10.04 18.12 -0.01
C LEU A 138 8.81 17.33 0.42
N ASN A 139 7.94 17.06 -0.55
CA ASN A 139 6.76 16.23 -0.35
C ASN A 139 6.42 15.48 -1.64
N TYR A 140 5.36 14.68 -1.62
CA TYR A 140 4.69 14.19 -2.82
C TYR A 140 3.59 15.17 -3.27
N PRO A 141 3.31 15.29 -4.58
CA PRO A 141 2.35 16.27 -5.10
C PRO A 141 0.88 15.92 -4.82
N ALA A 142 0.55 14.63 -4.65
CA ALA A 142 -0.81 14.15 -4.45
C ALA A 142 -0.87 12.81 -3.70
N THR A 143 -2.03 12.46 -3.14
CA THR A 143 -2.21 11.20 -2.39
C THR A 143 -2.09 9.93 -3.24
N ASN A 144 -2.10 10.04 -4.57
CA ASN A 144 -1.92 8.94 -5.51
C ASN A 144 -0.51 8.93 -6.16
N SER A 145 0.49 9.58 -5.54
CA SER A 145 1.84 9.72 -6.12
C SER A 145 2.70 8.47 -6.06
N LEU A 146 2.26 7.43 -5.33
CA LEU A 146 2.94 6.14 -5.27
C LEU A 146 2.45 5.25 -6.44
N ALA A 147 3.35 4.94 -7.35
CA ALA A 147 3.10 4.14 -8.54
C ALA A 147 3.83 2.80 -8.48
N LEU A 148 3.18 1.73 -8.94
CA LEU A 148 3.74 0.37 -8.92
C LEU A 148 4.79 0.11 -10.02
N ALA A 149 4.82 0.91 -11.08
CA ALA A 149 5.73 0.76 -12.23
C ALA A 149 5.78 -0.69 -12.79
N GLY A 150 4.62 -1.33 -12.92
CA GLY A 150 4.50 -2.72 -13.40
C GLY A 150 4.74 -3.81 -12.34
N GLY A 151 5.05 -3.42 -11.11
CA GLY A 151 5.19 -4.31 -9.95
C GLY A 151 3.92 -4.45 -9.10
N THR A 152 4.09 -4.96 -7.88
CA THR A 152 3.03 -5.14 -6.88
C THR A 152 3.54 -4.80 -5.49
N ILE A 153 2.63 -4.35 -4.62
CA ILE A 153 2.84 -4.29 -3.16
C ILE A 153 1.67 -5.06 -2.54
N LYS A 154 1.97 -6.18 -1.88
CA LYS A 154 0.96 -7.11 -1.31
C LYS A 154 1.37 -7.59 0.07
N ASP A 155 0.43 -7.96 0.93
CA ASP A 155 0.75 -8.72 2.14
C ASP A 155 1.09 -10.20 1.83
N ALA A 156 1.25 -11.01 2.88
CA ALA A 156 1.53 -12.44 2.78
C ALA A 156 0.30 -13.27 2.31
N ALA A 157 -0.91 -12.79 2.56
CA ALA A 157 -2.16 -13.42 2.13
C ALA A 157 -2.49 -13.13 0.64
N GLY A 158 -1.78 -12.18 0.03
CA GLY A 158 -1.91 -11.79 -1.36
C GLY A 158 -2.81 -10.57 -1.61
N ASN A 159 -3.28 -9.91 -0.55
CA ASN A 159 -4.10 -8.69 -0.68
C ASN A 159 -3.24 -7.55 -1.21
N ASN A 160 -3.76 -6.82 -2.20
CA ASN A 160 -3.06 -5.66 -2.74
C ASN A 160 -3.11 -4.51 -1.73
N ALA A 161 -1.98 -3.84 -1.52
CA ALA A 161 -1.95 -2.66 -0.68
C ALA A 161 -2.78 -1.51 -1.26
N THR A 162 -3.47 -0.79 -0.39
CA THR A 162 -4.05 0.52 -0.69
C THR A 162 -2.94 1.55 -0.68
N LEU A 163 -2.64 2.11 -1.86
CA LEU A 163 -1.50 3.01 -2.08
C LEU A 163 -1.80 4.49 -1.81
N THR A 164 -3.01 4.80 -1.34
CA THR A 164 -3.39 6.17 -0.98
C THR A 164 -2.50 6.67 0.14
N LEU A 165 -1.71 7.69 -0.15
CA LEU A 165 -0.82 8.34 0.81
C LEU A 165 -1.61 9.27 1.76
N PRO A 166 -1.05 9.60 2.93
CA PRO A 166 -1.63 10.61 3.83
C PRO A 166 -1.87 11.95 3.13
N ALA A 167 -2.77 12.76 3.67
CA ALA A 167 -3.05 14.10 3.12
C ALA A 167 -1.76 14.92 2.98
N VAL A 168 -1.56 15.56 1.83
CA VAL A 168 -0.38 16.40 1.55
C VAL A 168 -0.30 17.52 2.57
N GLY A 169 0.86 17.66 3.22
CA GLY A 169 1.08 18.64 4.31
C GLY A 169 0.49 18.25 5.67
N GLY A 170 -0.22 17.13 5.76
CA GLY A 170 -0.68 16.58 7.04
C GLY A 170 0.47 15.98 7.86
N GLY A 171 0.27 15.79 9.16
CA GLY A 171 1.31 15.33 10.10
C GLY A 171 1.92 13.94 9.82
N SER A 172 1.28 13.13 8.97
CA SER A 172 1.83 11.83 8.51
C SER A 172 2.43 11.88 7.10
N SER A 173 2.44 13.04 6.44
CA SER A 173 3.06 13.25 5.12
C SER A 173 4.54 13.60 5.24
N LEU A 174 5.29 13.51 4.15
CA LEU A 174 6.73 13.75 4.15
C LEU A 174 7.07 15.16 4.66
N GLY A 175 6.48 16.20 4.07
CA GLY A 175 6.68 17.60 4.49
C GLY A 175 6.06 17.93 5.85
N GLY A 176 5.09 17.13 6.32
CA GLY A 176 4.56 17.26 7.68
C GLY A 176 5.48 16.69 8.76
N GLN A 177 6.33 15.71 8.40
CA GLN A 177 7.23 15.04 9.32
C GLN A 177 8.67 15.54 9.26
N LYS A 178 9.08 16.13 8.12
CA LYS A 178 10.45 16.51 7.82
C LYS A 178 10.49 17.91 7.22
N ASN A 179 11.58 18.62 7.47
CA ASN A 179 11.88 19.90 6.83
C ASN A 179 13.09 19.71 5.93
N ILE A 180 12.85 19.29 4.69
CA ILE A 180 13.88 18.97 3.69
C ILE A 180 13.71 19.93 2.51
N VAL A 181 14.72 20.77 2.29
CA VAL A 181 14.77 21.72 1.16
C VAL A 181 15.61 21.10 0.04
N ILE A 182 15.12 21.20 -1.19
CA ILE A 182 15.84 20.79 -2.40
C ILE A 182 16.27 22.02 -3.18
N ASP A 183 17.58 22.16 -3.36
CA ASP A 183 18.24 23.21 -4.14
C ASP A 183 19.16 22.59 -5.20
N GLY A 184 18.54 22.01 -6.23
CA GLY A 184 19.26 21.39 -7.33
C GLY A 184 19.71 22.36 -8.43
N VAL A 185 19.14 23.56 -8.47
CA VAL A 185 19.33 24.49 -9.59
C VAL A 185 20.57 25.35 -9.38
N ALA A 186 21.60 25.11 -10.18
CA ALA A 186 22.82 25.92 -10.14
C ALA A 186 22.51 27.38 -10.53
N PRO A 187 23.12 28.37 -9.86
CA PRO A 187 22.96 29.77 -10.23
C PRO A 187 23.58 30.04 -11.61
N THR A 188 22.92 30.88 -12.41
CA THR A 188 23.44 31.35 -13.70
C THR A 188 23.91 32.80 -13.60
N VAL A 189 25.10 33.12 -14.13
CA VAL A 189 25.53 34.52 -14.31
C VAL A 189 24.81 35.09 -15.53
N SER A 190 23.94 36.08 -15.33
CA SER A 190 23.13 36.67 -16.41
C SER A 190 23.80 37.85 -17.12
N SER A 191 24.81 38.48 -16.50
CA SER A 191 25.65 39.48 -17.16
C SER A 191 27.00 39.64 -16.45
N VAL A 192 28.01 40.03 -17.23
CA VAL A 192 29.30 40.51 -16.72
C VAL A 192 29.54 41.87 -17.37
N GLY A 193 29.70 42.92 -16.56
CA GLY A 193 30.05 44.26 -17.04
C GLY A 193 31.56 44.49 -16.94
N VAL A 194 32.15 45.08 -17.97
CA VAL A 194 33.49 45.69 -17.86
C VAL A 194 33.36 47.17 -17.48
N PRO A 195 34.24 47.73 -16.63
CA PRO A 195 34.20 49.15 -16.30
C PRO A 195 34.47 49.97 -17.57
N SER A 196 33.67 51.02 -17.81
CA SER A 196 33.97 51.99 -18.86
C SER A 196 35.29 52.68 -18.53
N MET A 197 36.29 52.51 -19.39
CA MET A 197 37.55 53.23 -19.29
C MET A 197 37.29 54.69 -19.69
N VAL A 198 37.30 55.61 -18.72
CA VAL A 198 37.34 57.04 -19.01
C VAL A 198 38.77 57.35 -19.41
N LEU A 199 39.00 57.66 -20.70
CA LEU A 199 40.24 58.32 -21.09
C LEU A 199 40.16 59.76 -20.54
N ILE A 200 41.07 60.08 -19.62
CA ILE A 200 41.33 61.44 -19.12
C ILE A 200 42.07 62.24 -20.20
#